data_AF-A0A7J5EU26-F1
#
_entry.id   AF-A0A7J5EU26-F1
#
_cell.length_a   1.000
_cell.length_b   1.000
_cell.length_c   1.000
_cell.angle_alpha   90.00
_cell.angle_beta   90.00
_cell.angle_gamma   90.00
#
_symmetry.space_group_name_H-M   'P 1'
#
loop_
_entity.id
_entity.type
_entity.pdbx_description
1 polymer ?
#
loop_
_entity_poly.entity_id
_entity_poly.type
_entity_poly.pdbx_seq_one_letter_code
_entity_poly.pdbx_strand_id
1 'polypeptide(L)'
;MRYPSAPMRPLRTFVVTGALCLAVALATSPVHADKIIVDRIETRPAILPGQVRVRALVSATQTGGEVVEAPVDAKSKETQLKVKAGGTSPPFLIGAFEHAEAELSLVVAIPTTLDFEADFDAMMEALDAELVEPLAAMGPRVRVQVIGYGAEITGSKGLLRAADARKAFSKLEIDYSSEEIELVEVIGRSVKQAGAGLKKPKNKDAISRAAVVIVSKGIPNVTDETRTAITKAGVAAEKASVRIHTIGYSPSRDGKYHPVRPLLALGELSRRSNGTFRWVKTEGGWRAAIAQVTKEIAREHVVTFFAPAGELEGKKLSVSMPFGTATLASDSVTILPAKCGTDECDARSYCVKAECVARTIEQKGMLGSILLFGAIGVGALVLLVGVMTVVTRRRARGPAGAPPAPAPG
;
A
#
# COMPACT_ATOMS: atom_id res chain seq x y z
N MET A 1 -6.56 25.15 83.07
CA MET A 1 -6.20 26.18 82.08
C MET A 1 -7.38 26.37 81.15
N ARG A 2 -7.96 27.58 81.15
CA ARG A 2 -9.12 27.95 80.34
C ARG A 2 -8.66 28.34 78.94
N TYR A 3 -9.22 27.73 77.90
CA TYR A 3 -9.15 28.26 76.54
C TYR A 3 -10.54 28.84 76.18
N PRO A 4 -10.58 30.07 75.63
CA PRO A 4 -11.82 30.76 75.31
C PRO A 4 -12.43 30.26 73.99
N SER A 5 -13.75 30.22 73.99
CA SER A 5 -14.64 30.03 72.85
C SER A 5 -14.61 31.25 71.93
N ALA A 6 -14.42 31.02 70.63
CA ALA A 6 -14.57 32.03 69.58
C ALA A 6 -15.90 31.82 68.82
N PRO A 7 -16.60 32.90 68.43
CA PRO A 7 -17.94 32.82 67.86
C PRO A 7 -17.96 32.53 66.35
N MET A 8 -18.99 31.79 65.95
CA MET A 8 -19.39 31.49 64.57
C MET A 8 -19.56 32.74 63.71
N ARG A 9 -19.00 32.71 62.50
CA ARG A 9 -19.43 33.57 61.38
C ARG A 9 -20.26 32.74 60.40
N PRO A 10 -21.37 33.27 59.86
CA PRO A 10 -22.16 32.57 58.86
C PRO A 10 -21.43 32.62 57.51
N LEU A 11 -21.08 31.45 56.98
CA LEU A 11 -20.68 31.28 55.59
C LEU A 11 -21.90 31.53 54.71
N ARG A 12 -21.88 32.64 53.99
CA ARG A 12 -22.83 32.93 52.91
C ARG A 12 -22.73 31.85 51.86
N THR A 13 -23.84 31.16 51.64
CA THR A 13 -24.11 30.24 50.55
C THR A 13 -23.97 30.98 49.22
N PHE A 14 -22.88 30.73 48.49
CA PHE A 14 -22.85 31.01 47.05
C PHE A 14 -23.31 29.74 46.34
N VAL A 15 -24.55 29.78 45.85
CA VAL A 15 -25.06 28.84 44.86
C VAL A 15 -24.34 29.17 43.55
N VAL A 16 -23.34 28.37 43.20
CA VAL A 16 -22.84 28.28 41.82
C VAL A 16 -23.44 27.02 41.22
N THR A 17 -24.61 27.21 40.62
CA THR A 17 -25.20 26.32 39.62
C THR A 17 -24.24 26.26 38.43
N GLY A 18 -23.53 25.15 38.31
CA GLY A 18 -22.59 24.91 37.22
C GLY A 18 -22.33 23.42 37.09
N ALA A 19 -23.38 22.65 36.79
CA ALA A 19 -23.25 21.27 36.36
C ALA A 19 -22.60 21.26 34.97
N LEU A 20 -21.27 21.36 34.94
CA LEU A 20 -20.48 21.02 33.76
C LEU A 20 -20.45 19.49 33.69
N CYS A 21 -21.53 18.91 33.15
CA CYS A 21 -21.51 17.53 32.67
C CYS A 21 -20.49 17.47 31.54
N LEU A 22 -19.25 17.14 31.88
CA LEU A 22 -18.25 16.66 30.95
C LEU A 22 -18.73 15.29 30.47
N ALA A 23 -19.64 15.30 29.50
CA ALA A 23 -19.94 14.12 28.70
C ALA A 23 -18.69 13.83 27.88
N VAL A 24 -17.76 13.08 28.47
CA VAL A 24 -16.76 12.34 27.72
C VAL A 24 -17.56 11.35 26.90
N ALA A 25 -17.88 11.75 25.67
CA ALA A 25 -18.37 10.85 24.65
C ALA A 25 -17.26 9.82 24.42
N LEU A 26 -17.30 8.74 25.18
CA LEU A 26 -16.70 7.48 24.81
C LEU A 26 -17.41 7.08 23.52
N ALA A 27 -16.89 7.56 22.39
CA ALA A 27 -17.25 7.05 21.09
C ALA A 27 -16.87 5.58 21.10
N THR A 28 -17.85 4.73 21.44
CA THR A 28 -17.79 3.30 21.21
C THR A 28 -17.77 3.13 19.70
N SER A 29 -16.59 3.23 19.10
CA SER A 29 -16.40 2.86 17.70
C SER A 29 -16.91 1.43 17.56
N PRO A 30 -17.87 1.16 16.67
CA PRO A 30 -18.52 -0.13 16.58
C PRO A 30 -17.49 -1.24 16.40
N VAL A 31 -17.76 -2.34 17.12
CA VAL A 31 -17.15 -3.65 16.92
C VAL A 31 -17.28 -3.98 15.42
N HIS A 32 -16.17 -4.35 14.78
CA HIS A 32 -16.00 -4.58 13.34
C HIS A 32 -17.30 -4.52 12.50
N ALA A 33 -17.56 -3.35 11.92
CA ALA A 33 -18.34 -3.31 10.69
C ALA A 33 -17.36 -3.63 9.56
N ASP A 34 -17.75 -4.54 8.67
CA ASP A 34 -17.09 -4.73 7.39
C ASP A 34 -16.90 -3.34 6.75
N LYS A 35 -15.68 -3.01 6.33
CA LYS A 35 -15.38 -1.66 5.83
C LYS A 35 -14.42 -1.68 4.66
N ILE A 36 -14.57 -0.67 3.81
CA ILE A 36 -13.57 -0.32 2.80
C ILE A 36 -12.61 0.66 3.45
N ILE A 37 -11.32 0.48 3.20
CA ILE A 37 -10.25 1.32 3.74
C ILE A 37 -9.51 1.92 2.55
N VAL A 38 -9.37 3.24 2.57
CA VAL A 38 -8.47 3.96 1.67
C VAL A 38 -7.19 4.22 2.43
N ASP A 39 -6.14 3.46 2.10
CA ASP A 39 -4.88 3.46 2.84
C ASP A 39 -4.03 4.69 2.59
N ARG A 40 -3.95 5.04 1.33
CA ARG A 40 -3.05 6.06 0.84
C ARG A 40 -3.60 6.61 -0.44
N ILE A 41 -3.46 7.91 -0.59
CA ILE A 41 -3.74 8.63 -1.82
C ILE A 41 -2.46 9.30 -2.27
N GLU A 42 -2.12 9.15 -3.54
CA GLU A 42 -1.08 9.92 -4.21
C GLU A 42 -1.69 10.71 -5.37
N THR A 43 -1.48 12.02 -5.34
CA THR A 43 -1.87 12.92 -6.42
C THR A 43 -0.62 13.41 -7.12
N ARG A 44 -0.56 13.26 -8.45
CA ARG A 44 0.58 13.74 -9.25
C ARG A 44 0.12 14.44 -10.51
N PRO A 45 0.89 15.40 -11.05
CA PRO A 45 0.67 15.92 -12.40
C PRO A 45 0.63 14.77 -13.43
N ALA A 46 -0.44 14.70 -14.21
CA ALA A 46 -0.60 13.65 -15.22
C ALA A 46 0.15 13.98 -16.51
N ILE A 47 0.41 12.96 -17.33
CA ILE A 47 0.87 13.13 -18.71
C ILE A 47 -0.20 13.85 -19.55
N LEU A 48 -1.48 13.70 -19.21
CA LEU A 48 -2.60 14.38 -19.88
C LEU A 48 -2.61 15.89 -19.57
N PRO A 49 -2.74 16.78 -20.57
CA PRO A 49 -2.72 18.24 -20.37
C PRO A 49 -3.77 18.71 -19.36
N GLY A 50 -3.35 19.54 -18.40
CA GLY A 50 -4.25 20.15 -17.42
C GLY A 50 -4.88 19.17 -16.44
N GLN A 51 -4.40 17.92 -16.37
CA GLN A 51 -4.94 16.89 -15.49
C GLN A 51 -3.95 16.45 -14.41
N VAL A 52 -4.50 15.97 -13.31
CA VAL A 52 -3.80 15.26 -12.25
C VAL A 52 -4.21 13.78 -12.27
N ARG A 53 -3.25 12.91 -11.99
CA ARG A 53 -3.45 11.48 -11.77
C ARG A 53 -3.57 11.25 -10.28
N VAL A 54 -4.70 10.73 -9.85
CA VAL A 54 -4.92 10.28 -8.47
C VAL A 54 -4.82 8.76 -8.44
N ARG A 55 -4.01 8.23 -7.52
CA ARG A 55 -3.91 6.81 -7.22
C ARG A 55 -4.27 6.59 -5.76
N ALA A 56 -5.14 5.63 -5.48
CA ALA A 56 -5.54 5.26 -4.14
C ALA A 56 -5.33 3.77 -3.91
N LEU A 57 -4.75 3.41 -2.76
CA LEU A 57 -4.72 2.04 -2.25
C LEU A 57 -6.03 1.78 -1.52
N VAL A 58 -6.78 0.77 -1.96
CA VAL A 58 -8.12 0.47 -1.46
C VAL A 58 -8.22 -1.01 -1.13
N SER A 59 -8.46 -1.31 0.14
CA SER A 59 -8.76 -2.68 0.58
C SER A 59 -10.16 -2.76 1.15
N ALA A 60 -10.83 -3.88 0.95
CA ALA A 60 -12.00 -4.24 1.72
C ALA A 60 -11.71 -5.50 2.51
N THR A 61 -11.95 -5.44 3.81
CA THR A 61 -11.73 -6.56 4.73
C THR A 61 -13.00 -6.83 5.51
N GLN A 62 -13.41 -8.08 5.54
CA GLN A 62 -14.46 -8.55 6.43
C GLN A 62 -13.89 -8.74 7.85
N THR A 63 -14.77 -8.67 8.83
CA THR A 63 -14.50 -9.12 10.20
C THR A 63 -13.83 -10.50 10.19
N GLY A 64 -12.62 -10.62 10.73
CA GLY A 64 -11.82 -11.85 10.70
C GLY A 64 -10.75 -11.91 9.61
N GLY A 65 -10.57 -10.85 8.82
CA GLY A 65 -9.46 -10.70 7.87
C GLY A 65 -9.70 -11.35 6.50
N GLU A 66 -10.96 -11.66 6.15
CA GLU A 66 -11.23 -12.15 4.80
C GLU A 66 -11.18 -10.98 3.81
N VAL A 67 -10.41 -11.14 2.74
CA VAL A 67 -10.35 -10.16 1.65
C VAL A 67 -11.65 -10.20 0.89
N VAL A 68 -12.34 -9.06 0.82
CA VAL A 68 -13.52 -8.90 -0.01
C VAL A 68 -13.07 -8.31 -1.35
N GLU A 69 -13.23 -9.10 -2.41
CA GLU A 69 -12.98 -8.62 -3.77
C GLU A 69 -14.11 -7.70 -4.23
N ALA A 70 -13.77 -6.71 -5.05
CA ALA A 70 -14.78 -5.84 -5.61
C ALA A 70 -15.69 -6.68 -6.54
N PRO A 71 -17.01 -6.75 -6.28
CA PRO A 71 -17.89 -7.58 -7.09
C PRO A 71 -17.88 -7.09 -8.53
N VAL A 72 -17.86 -8.04 -9.47
CA VAL A 72 -17.92 -7.79 -10.91
C VAL A 72 -19.30 -8.18 -11.40
N ASP A 73 -19.98 -7.27 -12.08
CA ASP A 73 -21.26 -7.57 -12.70
C ASP A 73 -21.08 -8.67 -13.77
N ALA A 74 -21.85 -9.74 -13.65
CA ALA A 74 -21.68 -10.91 -14.52
C ALA A 74 -21.95 -10.60 -16.00
N LYS A 75 -22.79 -9.60 -16.29
CA LYS A 75 -23.22 -9.22 -17.65
C LYS A 75 -22.31 -8.16 -18.25
N SER A 76 -22.07 -7.05 -17.55
CA SER A 76 -21.24 -5.95 -18.08
C SER A 76 -19.74 -6.20 -17.91
N LYS A 77 -19.35 -7.14 -17.03
CA LYS A 77 -17.96 -7.34 -16.58
C LYS A 77 -17.36 -6.10 -15.92
N GLU A 78 -18.18 -5.14 -15.52
CA GLU A 78 -17.74 -3.94 -14.82
C GLU A 78 -17.68 -4.18 -13.31
N THR A 79 -16.72 -3.54 -12.66
CA THR A 79 -16.67 -3.53 -11.20
C THR A 79 -17.84 -2.73 -10.62
N GLN A 80 -18.44 -3.23 -9.56
CA GLN A 80 -19.47 -2.52 -8.80
C GLN A 80 -18.87 -1.58 -7.73
N LEU A 81 -17.54 -1.43 -7.71
CA LEU A 81 -16.86 -0.42 -6.92
C LEU A 81 -17.26 0.98 -7.42
N LYS A 82 -17.62 1.87 -6.51
CA LYS A 82 -17.93 3.27 -6.81
C LYS A 82 -16.91 4.17 -6.12
N VAL A 83 -16.31 5.06 -6.90
CA VAL A 83 -15.34 6.05 -6.43
C VAL A 83 -15.97 7.42 -6.55
N LYS A 84 -16.02 8.16 -5.43
CA LYS A 84 -16.50 9.54 -5.39
C LYS A 84 -15.36 10.47 -4.98
N ALA A 85 -15.09 11.49 -5.79
CA ALA A 85 -14.05 12.48 -5.52
C ALA A 85 -14.64 13.89 -5.68
N GLY A 86 -14.64 14.69 -4.63
CA GLY A 86 -15.16 16.06 -4.69
C GLY A 86 -16.64 16.18 -5.08
N GLY A 87 -17.43 15.14 -4.84
CA GLY A 87 -18.86 15.08 -5.19
C GLY A 87 -19.15 14.53 -6.59
N THR A 88 -18.13 14.33 -7.42
CA THR A 88 -18.25 13.68 -8.73
C THR A 88 -17.87 12.20 -8.63
N SER A 89 -18.25 11.41 -9.64
CA SER A 89 -17.84 10.01 -9.78
C SER A 89 -16.95 9.88 -11.01
N PRO A 90 -15.63 10.15 -10.90
CA PRO A 90 -14.74 10.12 -12.06
C PRO A 90 -14.62 8.69 -12.60
N PRO A 91 -14.44 8.52 -13.91
CA PRO A 91 -14.07 7.21 -14.47
C PRO A 91 -12.70 6.80 -13.91
N PHE A 92 -12.57 5.53 -13.56
CA PHE A 92 -11.36 5.02 -12.90
C PHE A 92 -10.95 3.66 -13.47
N LEU A 93 -9.67 3.36 -13.30
CA LEU A 93 -9.06 2.07 -13.52
C LEU A 93 -8.85 1.39 -12.16
N ILE A 94 -9.04 0.08 -12.13
CA ILE A 94 -8.79 -0.75 -10.95
C ILE A 94 -7.88 -1.90 -11.34
N GLY A 95 -6.90 -2.21 -10.50
CA GLY A 95 -6.06 -3.39 -10.62
C GLY A 95 -5.65 -3.91 -9.26
N ALA A 96 -5.38 -5.22 -9.17
CA ALA A 96 -4.81 -5.80 -7.96
C ALA A 96 -3.38 -5.27 -7.73
N PHE A 97 -2.96 -5.13 -6.48
CA PHE A 97 -1.64 -4.65 -6.10
C PHE A 97 -0.52 -5.47 -6.76
N GLU A 98 -0.68 -6.78 -6.82
CA GLU A 98 0.23 -7.69 -7.51
C GLU A 98 0.37 -7.44 -9.02
N HIS A 99 -0.51 -6.67 -9.65
CA HIS A 99 -0.43 -6.33 -11.07
C HIS A 99 -0.27 -4.83 -11.32
N ALA A 100 -0.38 -4.01 -10.26
CA ALA A 100 -0.23 -2.57 -10.34
C ALA A 100 1.25 -2.13 -10.19
N GLU A 101 1.56 -0.93 -10.69
CA GLU A 101 2.83 -0.24 -10.43
C GLU A 101 2.88 0.26 -8.97
N ALA A 102 3.04 -0.65 -8.02
CA ALA A 102 3.06 -0.35 -6.60
C ALA A 102 4.27 -1.01 -5.90
N GLU A 103 4.82 -0.35 -4.89
CA GLU A 103 5.90 -0.89 -4.06
C GLU A 103 5.39 -1.28 -2.68
N LEU A 104 5.95 -2.35 -2.10
CA LEU A 104 5.64 -2.79 -0.75
C LEU A 104 6.90 -2.74 0.12
N SER A 105 6.78 -2.09 1.27
CA SER A 105 7.76 -2.16 2.37
C SER A 105 7.13 -2.87 3.55
N LEU A 106 7.52 -4.12 3.75
CA LEU A 106 7.00 -5.00 4.79
C LEU A 106 8.06 -5.19 5.88
N VAL A 107 7.65 -5.10 7.14
CA VAL A 107 8.46 -5.58 8.27
C VAL A 107 7.76 -6.79 8.87
N VAL A 108 8.47 -7.89 9.05
CA VAL A 108 7.98 -9.08 9.75
C VAL A 108 8.73 -9.17 11.08
N ALA A 109 8.01 -8.97 12.18
CA ALA A 109 8.53 -9.05 13.53
C ALA A 109 8.10 -10.39 14.16
N ILE A 110 9.09 -11.17 14.58
CA ILE A 110 8.96 -12.57 14.97
C ILE A 110 9.55 -12.71 16.37
N PRO A 111 8.79 -13.23 17.35
CA PRO A 111 9.31 -13.48 18.66
C PRO A 111 10.33 -14.61 18.58
N THR A 112 11.49 -14.40 19.19
CA THR A 112 12.53 -15.40 19.33
C THR A 112 12.64 -15.85 20.79
N THR A 113 11.59 -15.75 21.59
CA THR A 113 11.62 -16.12 23.02
C THR A 113 11.34 -17.61 23.24
N LEU A 114 11.76 -18.12 24.39
CA LEU A 114 11.52 -19.51 24.82
C LEU A 114 10.06 -19.97 24.72
N ASP A 115 9.08 -19.08 24.85
CA ASP A 115 7.65 -19.45 24.74
C ASP A 115 7.26 -19.97 23.35
N PHE A 116 8.07 -19.68 22.33
CA PHE A 116 7.85 -20.12 20.96
C PHE A 116 8.67 -21.35 20.60
N GLU A 117 9.58 -21.83 21.46
CA GLU A 117 10.54 -22.90 21.15
C GLU A 117 9.88 -24.14 20.54
N ALA A 118 8.74 -24.57 21.10
CA ALA A 118 8.06 -25.79 20.66
C ALA A 118 7.49 -25.70 19.23
N ASP A 119 7.15 -24.50 18.76
CA ASP A 119 6.46 -24.27 17.49
C ASP A 119 7.25 -23.34 16.55
N PHE A 120 8.50 -23.00 16.91
CA PHE A 120 9.30 -22.01 16.22
C PHE A 120 9.55 -22.43 14.78
N ASP A 121 9.97 -23.67 14.57
CA ASP A 121 10.26 -24.21 13.23
C ASP A 121 9.00 -24.22 12.36
N ALA A 122 7.86 -24.68 12.90
CA ALA A 122 6.59 -24.69 12.17
C ALA A 122 6.11 -23.27 11.80
N MET A 123 6.26 -22.31 12.72
CA MET A 123 5.98 -20.90 12.47
C MET A 123 6.88 -20.34 11.37
N MET A 124 8.19 -20.61 11.45
CA MET A 124 9.18 -20.10 10.50
C MET A 124 9.00 -20.70 9.10
N GLU A 125 8.72 -22.00 9.02
CA GLU A 125 8.36 -22.69 7.77
C GLU A 125 7.11 -22.06 7.15
N ALA A 126 6.06 -21.84 7.95
CA ALA A 126 4.83 -21.23 7.46
C ALA A 126 5.05 -19.76 7.02
N LEU A 127 5.90 -19.00 7.71
CA LEU A 127 6.25 -17.63 7.30
C LEU A 127 7.01 -17.62 5.97
N ASP A 128 7.97 -18.52 5.77
CA ASP A 128 8.69 -18.61 4.50
C ASP A 128 7.75 -19.01 3.35
N ALA A 129 7.01 -20.11 3.52
CA ALA A 129 6.18 -20.71 2.48
C ALA A 129 4.94 -19.87 2.13
N GLU A 130 4.24 -19.32 3.14
CA GLU A 130 2.94 -18.68 2.92
C GLU A 130 3.05 -17.15 2.81
N LEU A 131 4.16 -16.53 3.21
CA LEU A 131 4.36 -15.08 3.13
C LEU A 131 5.56 -14.70 2.26
N VAL A 132 6.78 -15.12 2.61
CA VAL A 132 7.97 -14.58 1.96
C VAL A 132 8.12 -15.07 0.53
N GLU A 133 7.88 -16.36 0.27
CA GLU A 133 7.97 -16.95 -1.07
C GLU A 133 6.94 -16.35 -2.05
N PRO A 134 5.64 -16.25 -1.73
CA PRO A 134 4.67 -15.57 -2.58
C PRO A 134 5.02 -14.10 -2.81
N LEU A 135 5.49 -13.38 -1.78
CA LEU A 135 5.93 -12.00 -1.92
C LEU A 135 7.20 -11.87 -2.77
N ALA A 136 8.09 -12.86 -2.78
CA ALA A 136 9.26 -12.90 -3.65
C ALA A 136 8.87 -13.09 -5.12
N ALA A 137 7.84 -13.90 -5.40
CA ALA A 137 7.29 -14.07 -6.75
C ALA A 137 6.73 -12.76 -7.34
N MET A 138 6.32 -11.81 -6.50
CA MET A 138 5.87 -10.47 -6.94
C MET A 138 7.00 -9.56 -7.45
N GLY A 139 8.27 -9.98 -7.31
CA GLY A 139 9.43 -9.33 -7.90
C GLY A 139 10.10 -8.24 -7.03
N PRO A 140 10.99 -7.43 -7.61
CA PRO A 140 11.91 -6.55 -6.86
C PRO A 140 11.24 -5.34 -6.19
N ARG A 141 9.97 -5.09 -6.48
CA ARG A 141 9.15 -4.01 -5.87
C ARG A 141 8.69 -4.34 -4.45
N VAL A 142 8.79 -5.61 -4.03
CA VAL A 142 8.48 -6.03 -2.67
C VAL A 142 9.77 -6.11 -1.86
N ARG A 143 9.79 -5.35 -0.75
CA ARG A 143 10.89 -5.33 0.18
C ARG A 143 10.45 -5.75 1.56
N VAL A 144 11.22 -6.62 2.17
CA VAL A 144 10.91 -7.24 3.45
C VAL A 144 12.09 -7.04 4.39
N GLN A 145 11.82 -6.58 5.60
CA GLN A 145 12.76 -6.63 6.71
C GLN A 145 12.28 -7.68 7.71
N VAL A 146 13.21 -8.50 8.18
CA VAL A 146 12.95 -9.55 9.15
C VAL A 146 13.55 -9.12 10.48
N ILE A 147 12.74 -9.11 11.53
CA ILE A 147 13.13 -8.72 12.88
C ILE A 147 12.82 -9.90 13.79
N GLY A 148 13.85 -10.50 14.37
CA GLY A 148 13.71 -11.36 15.55
C GLY A 148 13.70 -10.48 16.79
N TYR A 149 12.83 -10.76 17.76
CA TYR A 149 12.81 -10.03 19.02
C TYR A 149 12.71 -10.98 20.22
N GLY A 150 13.72 -10.90 21.09
CA GLY A 150 13.86 -11.62 22.36
C GLY A 150 14.41 -10.66 23.42
N ALA A 151 15.55 -10.96 24.04
CA ALA A 151 16.27 -9.99 24.87
C ALA A 151 16.82 -8.84 24.03
N GLU A 152 17.24 -9.16 22.81
CA GLU A 152 17.67 -8.18 21.81
C GLU A 152 16.86 -8.26 20.52
N ILE A 153 17.04 -7.27 19.64
CA ILE A 153 16.52 -7.32 18.28
C ILE A 153 17.60 -7.88 17.34
N THR A 154 17.27 -8.98 16.68
CA THR A 154 18.11 -9.65 15.69
C THR A 154 17.45 -9.60 14.29
N GLY A 155 18.11 -10.18 13.28
CA GLY A 155 17.60 -10.24 11.91
C GLY A 155 18.28 -9.24 10.95
N SER A 156 17.53 -8.74 9.96
CA SER A 156 18.11 -7.92 8.91
C SER A 156 18.25 -6.44 9.30
N LYS A 157 19.38 -5.82 8.94
CA LYS A 157 19.71 -4.41 9.23
C LYS A 157 18.86 -3.38 8.46
N GLY A 158 17.87 -3.83 7.69
CA GLY A 158 16.95 -3.00 6.92
C GLY A 158 16.06 -3.82 5.99
N LEU A 159 15.29 -3.11 5.17
CA LEU A 159 14.49 -3.69 4.10
C LEU A 159 15.41 -4.38 3.08
N LEU A 160 15.16 -5.64 2.74
CA LEU A 160 15.84 -6.41 1.70
C LEU A 160 14.87 -6.70 0.56
N ARG A 161 15.32 -7.24 -0.58
CA ARG A 161 14.37 -7.85 -1.52
C ARG A 161 13.76 -9.06 -0.84
N ALA A 162 12.49 -9.38 -1.13
CA ALA A 162 11.82 -10.53 -0.52
C ALA A 162 12.62 -11.84 -0.65
N ALA A 163 13.21 -12.10 -1.83
CA ALA A 163 14.08 -13.27 -2.03
C ALA A 163 15.33 -13.29 -1.12
N ASP A 164 15.92 -12.13 -0.83
CA ASP A 164 17.08 -12.00 0.07
C ASP A 164 16.67 -12.10 1.55
N ALA A 165 15.45 -11.67 1.88
CA ALA A 165 14.90 -11.74 3.22
C ALA A 165 14.76 -13.18 3.73
N ARG A 166 14.54 -14.16 2.83
CA ARG A 166 14.53 -15.61 3.17
C ARG A 166 15.80 -16.04 3.93
N LYS A 167 16.96 -15.50 3.54
CA LYS A 167 18.25 -15.77 4.21
C LYS A 167 18.33 -15.15 5.61
N ALA A 168 17.51 -14.16 5.92
CA ALA A 168 17.43 -13.56 7.25
C ALA A 168 16.50 -14.37 8.16
N PHE A 169 15.40 -14.93 7.61
CA PHE A 169 14.55 -15.88 8.33
C PHE A 169 15.34 -17.09 8.80
N SER A 170 16.13 -17.70 7.91
CA SER A 170 16.92 -18.90 8.23
C SER A 170 18.05 -18.67 9.25
N LYS A 171 18.25 -17.43 9.72
CA LYS A 171 19.27 -17.06 10.71
C LYS A 171 18.66 -16.65 12.05
N LEU A 172 17.33 -16.60 12.14
CA LEU A 172 16.68 -16.39 13.42
C LEU A 172 16.75 -17.69 14.21
N GLU A 173 17.10 -17.56 15.47
CA GLU A 173 17.23 -18.66 16.42
C GLU A 173 16.51 -18.24 17.71
N ILE A 174 16.09 -19.22 18.51
CA ILE A 174 15.54 -18.96 19.83
C ILE A 174 16.61 -18.34 20.72
N ASP A 175 16.25 -17.22 21.33
CA ASP A 175 16.96 -16.57 22.41
C ASP A 175 16.52 -17.21 23.74
N TYR A 176 17.50 -17.84 24.39
CA TYR A 176 17.32 -18.54 25.67
C TYR A 176 17.37 -17.58 26.88
N SER A 177 17.50 -16.28 26.66
CA SER A 177 17.42 -15.27 27.71
C SER A 177 16.01 -15.16 28.30
N SER A 178 15.94 -14.86 29.61
CA SER A 178 14.69 -14.53 30.30
C SER A 178 14.26 -13.07 30.14
N GLU A 179 15.15 -12.22 29.62
CA GLU A 179 14.82 -10.83 29.31
C GLU A 179 14.06 -10.75 27.98
N GLU A 180 13.04 -9.90 27.92
CA GLU A 180 12.26 -9.67 26.70
C GLU A 180 12.14 -8.16 26.47
N ILE A 181 12.46 -7.72 25.26
CA ILE A 181 12.22 -6.34 24.83
C ILE A 181 10.71 -6.03 24.87
N GLU A 182 10.37 -4.83 25.31
CA GLU A 182 8.97 -4.44 25.37
C GLU A 182 8.33 -4.43 23.97
N LEU A 183 7.17 -5.09 23.84
CA LEU A 183 6.45 -5.19 22.57
C LEU A 183 6.16 -3.81 21.94
N VAL A 184 5.90 -2.78 22.75
CA VAL A 184 5.66 -1.41 22.27
C VAL A 184 6.90 -0.86 21.56
N GLU A 185 8.10 -1.17 22.05
CA GLU A 185 9.34 -0.77 21.41
C GLU A 185 9.51 -1.47 20.05
N VAL A 186 9.25 -2.79 20.00
CA VAL A 186 9.29 -3.58 18.76
C VAL A 186 8.33 -3.01 17.72
N ILE A 187 7.10 -2.67 18.13
CA ILE A 187 6.09 -2.02 17.27
C ILE A 187 6.63 -0.70 16.73
N GLY A 188 7.13 0.18 17.60
CA GLY A 188 7.63 1.50 17.21
C GLY A 188 8.78 1.41 16.20
N ARG A 189 9.74 0.51 16.44
CA ARG A 189 10.85 0.24 15.51
C ARG A 189 10.34 -0.30 14.18
N SER A 190 9.42 -1.26 14.20
CA SER A 190 8.87 -1.89 12.99
C SER A 190 8.11 -0.87 12.13
N VAL A 191 7.26 -0.03 12.74
CA VAL A 191 6.53 1.03 12.03
C VAL A 191 7.49 2.04 11.42
N LYS A 192 8.53 2.46 12.16
CA LYS A 192 9.55 3.38 11.65
C LYS A 192 10.27 2.81 10.43
N GLN A 193 10.64 1.53 10.47
CA GLN A 193 11.35 0.88 9.37
C GLN A 193 10.45 0.66 8.14
N ALA A 194 9.23 0.18 8.32
CA ALA A 194 8.26 0.04 7.23
C ALA A 194 7.98 1.40 6.58
N GLY A 195 7.72 2.43 7.39
CA GLY A 195 7.47 3.79 6.95
C GLY A 195 8.67 4.46 6.26
N ALA A 196 9.90 4.00 6.48
CA ALA A 196 11.07 4.52 5.77
C ALA A 196 10.99 4.23 4.25
N GLY A 197 10.37 3.11 3.88
CA GLY A 197 10.12 2.76 2.48
C GLY A 197 9.14 3.71 1.79
N LEU A 198 8.17 4.25 2.53
CA LEU A 198 7.23 5.25 2.01
C LEU A 198 7.90 6.59 1.69
N LYS A 199 8.92 6.96 2.47
CA LYS A 199 9.66 8.22 2.33
C LYS A 199 10.72 8.15 1.23
N LYS A 200 11.25 6.96 0.96
CA LYS A 200 12.33 6.72 0.00
C LYS A 200 11.97 5.54 -0.91
N PRO A 201 10.93 5.67 -1.75
CA PRO A 201 10.57 4.62 -2.70
C PRO A 201 11.70 4.39 -3.69
N LYS A 202 11.88 3.13 -4.11
CA LYS A 202 12.91 2.78 -5.10
C LYS A 202 12.44 3.16 -6.50
N ASN A 203 11.20 2.81 -6.82
CA ASN A 203 10.48 3.30 -7.98
C ASN A 203 9.69 4.54 -7.59
N LYS A 204 10.24 5.70 -7.94
CA LYS A 204 9.62 6.99 -7.68
C LYS A 204 8.26 7.14 -8.35
N ASP A 205 7.95 6.40 -9.43
CA ASP A 205 6.66 6.47 -10.15
C ASP A 205 5.56 5.57 -9.57
N ALA A 206 5.95 4.59 -8.75
CA ALA A 206 5.05 3.67 -8.11
C ALA A 206 4.41 4.27 -6.84
N ILE A 207 3.15 3.92 -6.58
CA ILE A 207 2.52 4.18 -5.29
C ILE A 207 3.12 3.23 -4.27
N SER A 208 3.53 3.73 -3.11
CA SER A 208 4.20 2.92 -2.10
C SER A 208 3.31 2.59 -0.92
N ARG A 209 3.36 1.33 -0.47
CA ARG A 209 2.66 0.81 0.70
C ARG A 209 3.65 0.37 1.77
N ALA A 210 3.27 0.53 3.03
CA ALA A 210 4.00 -0.01 4.15
C ALA A 210 3.10 -0.82 5.07
N ALA A 211 3.59 -1.97 5.49
CA ALA A 211 2.90 -2.85 6.41
C ALA A 211 3.88 -3.48 7.40
N VAL A 212 3.35 -3.90 8.54
CA VAL A 212 4.05 -4.67 9.55
C VAL A 212 3.23 -5.93 9.81
N VAL A 213 3.89 -7.08 9.87
CA VAL A 213 3.33 -8.33 10.39
C VAL A 213 4.02 -8.63 11.69
N ILE A 214 3.28 -8.71 12.79
CA ILE A 214 3.82 -9.00 14.12
C ILE A 214 3.23 -10.31 14.60
N VAL A 215 4.07 -11.28 14.89
CA VAL A 215 3.68 -12.48 15.65
C VAL A 215 3.91 -12.20 17.13
N SER A 216 3.00 -12.57 18.03
CA SER A 216 3.19 -12.35 19.47
C SER A 216 2.25 -13.20 20.32
N LYS A 217 2.67 -13.57 21.54
CA LYS A 217 1.80 -14.20 22.55
C LYS A 217 0.86 -13.21 23.26
N GLY A 218 0.96 -11.93 22.91
CA GLY A 218 0.30 -10.84 23.62
C GLY A 218 1.03 -10.48 24.91
N ILE A 219 0.49 -9.52 25.65
CA ILE A 219 1.11 -9.04 26.88
C ILE A 219 0.35 -9.61 28.09
N PRO A 220 0.99 -10.40 28.96
CA PRO A 220 0.36 -10.86 30.20
C PRO A 220 0.06 -9.65 31.10
N ASN A 221 -1.09 -9.67 31.78
CA ASN A 221 -1.46 -8.66 32.78
C ASN A 221 -1.35 -7.20 32.29
N VAL A 222 -1.90 -6.91 31.11
CA VAL A 222 -1.92 -5.56 30.51
C VAL A 222 -2.42 -4.52 31.53
N THR A 223 -1.55 -3.57 31.90
CA THR A 223 -1.93 -2.40 32.70
C THR A 223 -2.62 -1.36 31.82
N ASP A 224 -3.32 -0.40 32.43
CA ASP A 224 -3.94 0.71 31.69
C ASP A 224 -2.91 1.56 30.94
N GLU A 225 -1.70 1.69 31.50
CA GLU A 225 -0.57 2.38 30.87
C GLU A 225 -0.11 1.64 29.61
N THR A 226 0.11 0.33 29.70
CA THR A 226 0.50 -0.50 28.55
C THR A 226 -0.57 -0.49 27.47
N ARG A 227 -1.85 -0.60 27.84
CA ARG A 227 -2.96 -0.48 26.90
C ARG A 227 -2.93 0.86 26.18
N THR A 228 -2.77 1.95 26.92
CA THR A 228 -2.67 3.31 26.36
C THR A 228 -1.50 3.44 25.39
N ALA A 229 -0.34 2.86 25.73
CA ALA A 229 0.84 2.85 24.88
C ALA A 229 0.59 2.11 23.55
N ILE A 230 -0.07 0.96 23.59
CA ILE A 230 -0.43 0.18 22.39
C ILE A 230 -1.44 0.92 21.52
N THR A 231 -2.47 1.51 22.12
CA THR A 231 -3.44 2.35 21.39
C THR A 231 -2.72 3.51 20.70
N LYS A 232 -1.80 4.20 21.41
CA LYS A 232 -0.99 5.28 20.84
C LYS A 232 -0.10 4.79 19.70
N ALA A 233 0.52 3.61 19.84
CA ALA A 233 1.34 3.00 18.79
C ALA A 233 0.53 2.70 17.53
N GLY A 234 -0.68 2.14 17.66
CA GLY A 234 -1.58 1.90 16.53
C GLY A 234 -2.02 3.18 15.82
N VAL A 235 -2.39 4.22 16.58
CA VAL A 235 -2.73 5.54 16.01
C VAL A 235 -1.52 6.20 15.34
N ALA A 236 -0.32 6.04 15.89
CA ALA A 236 0.90 6.54 15.27
C ALA A 236 1.21 5.82 13.96
N ALA A 237 0.95 4.50 13.89
CA ALA A 237 1.09 3.71 12.67
C ALA A 237 0.10 4.13 11.58
N GLU A 238 -1.18 4.35 11.94
CA GLU A 238 -2.19 4.90 11.02
C GLU A 238 -1.75 6.26 10.46
N LYS A 239 -1.31 7.19 11.33
CA LYS A 239 -0.79 8.50 10.91
C LYS A 239 0.44 8.41 10.00
N ALA A 240 1.22 7.35 10.14
CA ALA A 240 2.37 7.06 9.29
C ALA A 240 2.01 6.30 8.00
N SER A 241 0.72 6.01 7.77
CA SER A 241 0.22 5.16 6.68
C SER A 241 0.87 3.76 6.67
N VAL A 242 1.07 3.20 7.87
CA VAL A 242 1.61 1.84 8.07
C VAL A 242 0.55 0.97 8.72
N ARG A 243 0.12 -0.08 8.02
CA ARG A 243 -0.79 -1.09 8.60
C ARG A 243 -0.03 -2.06 9.49
N ILE A 244 -0.62 -2.44 10.60
CA ILE A 244 -0.09 -3.50 11.46
C ILE A 244 -1.06 -4.68 11.42
N HIS A 245 -0.60 -5.80 10.89
CA HIS A 245 -1.26 -7.09 10.96
C HIS A 245 -0.65 -7.87 12.11
N THR A 246 -1.46 -8.34 13.05
CA THR A 246 -0.97 -9.11 14.19
C THR A 246 -1.45 -10.55 14.13
N ILE A 247 -0.55 -11.48 14.37
CA ILE A 247 -0.84 -12.90 14.55
C ILE A 247 -0.60 -13.22 16.02
N GLY A 248 -1.70 -13.34 16.77
CA GLY A 248 -1.67 -13.73 18.17
C GLY A 248 -1.47 -15.24 18.30
N TYR A 249 -0.49 -15.66 19.08
CA TYR A 249 -0.25 -17.07 19.39
C TYR A 249 -0.63 -17.38 20.83
N SER A 250 -1.48 -18.38 21.04
CA SER A 250 -1.78 -18.86 22.38
C SER A 250 -2.20 -20.32 22.32
N PRO A 251 -1.24 -21.25 22.28
CA PRO A 251 -1.52 -22.67 22.32
C PRO A 251 -2.13 -23.04 23.66
N SER A 252 -3.08 -23.99 23.65
CA SER A 252 -3.65 -24.51 24.89
C SER A 252 -3.22 -25.96 25.11
N ARG A 253 -2.56 -26.22 26.24
CA ARG A 253 -2.09 -27.57 26.61
C ARG A 253 -3.23 -28.55 26.89
N ASP A 254 -4.40 -28.06 27.29
CA ASP A 254 -5.59 -28.89 27.60
C ASP A 254 -6.65 -28.84 26.48
N GLY A 255 -6.35 -28.19 25.35
CA GLY A 255 -7.26 -28.00 24.23
C GLY A 255 -8.43 -27.05 24.50
N LYS A 256 -8.52 -26.44 25.70
CA LYS A 256 -9.55 -25.45 26.03
C LYS A 256 -9.01 -24.05 25.76
N TYR A 257 -9.64 -23.38 24.81
CA TYR A 257 -9.24 -22.04 24.38
C TYR A 257 -10.11 -21.00 25.07
N HIS A 258 -9.56 -20.33 26.07
CA HIS A 258 -10.18 -19.14 26.64
C HIS A 258 -9.80 -17.91 25.81
N PRO A 259 -10.67 -16.88 25.67
CA PRO A 259 -10.27 -15.59 25.12
C PRO A 259 -9.12 -15.06 25.96
N VAL A 260 -7.90 -15.14 25.42
CA VAL A 260 -6.70 -14.79 26.18
C VAL A 260 -6.62 -13.28 26.21
N ARG A 261 -6.99 -12.68 27.35
CA ARG A 261 -6.88 -11.22 27.63
C ARG A 261 -5.61 -10.59 27.04
N PRO A 262 -4.42 -11.23 27.13
CA PRO A 262 -3.19 -10.77 26.48
C PRO A 262 -3.29 -10.42 24.98
N LEU A 263 -4.13 -11.11 24.21
CA LEU A 263 -4.27 -10.91 22.76
C LEU A 263 -5.21 -9.75 22.40
N LEU A 264 -6.05 -9.28 23.33
CA LEU A 264 -6.98 -8.17 23.07
C LEU A 264 -6.25 -6.89 22.68
N ALA A 265 -5.07 -6.66 23.27
CA ALA A 265 -4.24 -5.51 22.95
C ALA A 265 -3.69 -5.57 21.51
N LEU A 266 -3.37 -6.77 21.00
CA LEU A 266 -2.97 -6.98 19.61
C LEU A 266 -4.13 -6.71 18.64
N GLY A 267 -5.34 -7.16 19.01
CA GLY A 267 -6.57 -6.83 18.29
C GLY A 267 -6.80 -5.32 18.22
N GLU A 268 -6.62 -4.61 19.34
CA GLU A 268 -6.72 -3.15 19.37
C GLU A 268 -5.64 -2.49 18.50
N LEU A 269 -4.38 -2.93 18.58
CA LEU A 269 -3.27 -2.42 17.77
C LEU A 269 -3.56 -2.50 16.26
N SER A 270 -3.94 -3.69 15.80
CA SER A 270 -4.29 -3.92 14.39
C SER A 270 -5.45 -3.04 13.96
N ARG A 271 -6.50 -2.98 14.77
CA ARG A 271 -7.67 -2.14 14.49
C ARG A 271 -7.31 -0.67 14.37
N ARG A 272 -6.48 -0.14 15.28
CA ARG A 272 -6.08 1.27 15.29
C ARG A 272 -5.18 1.65 14.11
N SER A 273 -4.50 0.68 13.50
CA SER A 273 -3.64 0.89 12.33
C SER A 273 -4.29 0.47 11.00
N ASN A 274 -5.59 0.16 11.00
CA ASN A 274 -6.32 -0.37 9.84
C ASN A 274 -5.79 -1.71 9.30
N GLY A 275 -5.07 -2.48 10.11
CA GLY A 275 -4.69 -3.86 9.83
C GLY A 275 -5.65 -4.88 10.44
N THR A 276 -5.23 -6.15 10.46
CA THR A 276 -6.07 -7.28 10.85
C THR A 276 -5.41 -8.16 11.92
N PHE A 277 -6.24 -8.71 12.82
CA PHE A 277 -5.80 -9.63 13.87
C PHE A 277 -6.22 -11.05 13.56
N ARG A 278 -5.32 -12.00 13.78
CA ARG A 278 -5.55 -13.43 13.61
C ARG A 278 -5.09 -14.17 14.85
N TRP A 279 -5.81 -15.21 15.22
CA TRP A 279 -5.49 -16.00 16.40
C TRP A 279 -5.10 -17.42 16.01
N VAL A 280 -3.83 -17.75 16.19
CA VAL A 280 -3.28 -19.09 16.05
C VAL A 280 -3.37 -19.80 17.39
N LYS A 281 -4.09 -20.92 17.39
CA LYS A 281 -4.42 -21.73 18.57
C LYS A 281 -3.61 -23.02 18.65
N THR A 282 -3.09 -23.46 17.51
CA THR A 282 -2.36 -24.72 17.36
C THR A 282 -1.24 -24.50 16.34
N GLU A 283 -0.23 -25.36 16.37
CA GLU A 283 0.84 -25.44 15.38
C GLU A 283 0.29 -25.44 13.93
N GLY A 284 -0.70 -26.30 13.64
CA GLY A 284 -1.32 -26.38 12.31
C GLY A 284 -2.06 -25.12 11.85
N GLY A 285 -2.31 -24.16 12.75
CA GLY A 285 -3.00 -22.90 12.43
C GLY A 285 -2.12 -21.84 11.75
N TRP A 286 -0.79 -21.98 11.80
CA TRP A 286 0.15 -21.00 11.27
C TRP A 286 -0.05 -20.73 9.78
N ARG A 287 -0.07 -21.80 8.97
CA ARG A 287 -0.15 -21.69 7.51
C ARG A 287 -1.39 -20.91 7.06
N ALA A 288 -2.57 -21.28 7.57
CA ALA A 288 -3.81 -20.60 7.22
C ALA A 288 -3.81 -19.12 7.63
N ALA A 289 -3.35 -18.82 8.86
CA ALA A 289 -3.29 -17.45 9.35
C ALA A 289 -2.33 -16.58 8.52
N ILE A 290 -1.17 -17.11 8.14
CA ILE A 290 -0.15 -16.39 7.37
C ILE A 290 -0.58 -16.23 5.91
N ALA A 291 -1.09 -17.28 5.27
CA ALA A 291 -1.61 -17.23 3.90
C ALA A 291 -2.71 -16.16 3.74
N GLN A 292 -3.56 -16.02 4.75
CA GLN A 292 -4.57 -14.96 4.77
C GLN A 292 -3.97 -13.55 4.88
N VAL A 293 -2.82 -13.36 5.56
CA VAL A 293 -2.12 -12.05 5.59
C VAL A 293 -1.62 -11.75 4.19
N THR A 294 -0.96 -12.73 3.57
CA THR A 294 -0.38 -12.59 2.24
C THR A 294 -1.44 -12.26 1.20
N LYS A 295 -2.60 -12.93 1.26
CA LYS A 295 -3.74 -12.63 0.40
C LYS A 295 -4.23 -11.19 0.59
N GLU A 296 -4.37 -10.72 1.83
CA GLU A 296 -4.74 -9.31 2.12
C GLU A 296 -3.71 -8.32 1.57
N ILE A 297 -2.42 -8.66 1.65
CA ILE A 297 -1.37 -7.80 1.14
C ILE A 297 -1.39 -7.76 -0.39
N ALA A 298 -1.51 -8.92 -1.05
CA ALA A 298 -1.41 -9.04 -2.51
C ALA A 298 -2.67 -8.57 -3.26
N ARG A 299 -3.87 -8.76 -2.69
CA ARG A 299 -5.16 -8.48 -3.35
C ARG A 299 -5.77 -7.12 -3.00
N GLU A 300 -5.02 -6.23 -2.37
CA GLU A 300 -5.46 -4.85 -2.24
C GLU A 300 -5.59 -4.20 -3.63
N HIS A 301 -6.59 -3.36 -3.83
CA HIS A 301 -6.83 -2.71 -5.11
C HIS A 301 -6.07 -1.40 -5.22
N VAL A 302 -5.56 -1.11 -6.41
CA VAL A 302 -5.03 0.20 -6.78
C VAL A 302 -6.04 0.85 -7.71
N VAL A 303 -6.75 1.86 -7.20
CA VAL A 303 -7.69 2.67 -7.96
C VAL A 303 -6.94 3.85 -8.54
N THR A 304 -7.02 4.05 -9.85
CA THR A 304 -6.38 5.16 -10.55
C THR A 304 -7.38 5.92 -11.39
N PHE A 305 -7.44 7.24 -11.24
CA PHE A 305 -8.30 8.09 -12.07
C PHE A 305 -7.61 9.41 -12.40
N PHE A 306 -8.15 10.12 -13.37
CA PHE A 306 -7.66 11.41 -13.82
C PHE A 306 -8.75 12.46 -13.65
N ALA A 307 -8.34 13.67 -13.28
CA ALA A 307 -9.25 14.81 -13.14
C ALA A 307 -8.53 16.12 -13.48
N PRO A 308 -9.26 17.20 -13.80
CA PRO A 308 -8.67 18.51 -14.01
C PRO A 308 -7.89 18.99 -12.78
N ALA A 309 -6.76 19.65 -13.02
CA ALA A 309 -5.96 20.25 -11.96
C ALA A 309 -6.76 21.33 -11.21
N GLY A 310 -6.62 21.38 -9.88
CA GLY A 310 -7.33 22.33 -9.01
C GLY A 310 -8.75 21.92 -8.60
N GLU A 311 -9.40 20.98 -9.28
CA GLU A 311 -10.76 20.55 -8.90
C GLU A 311 -10.79 19.63 -7.68
N LEU A 312 -9.75 18.81 -7.50
CA LEU A 312 -9.71 17.77 -6.47
C LEU A 312 -8.95 18.16 -5.20
N GLU A 313 -8.14 19.21 -5.25
CA GLU A 313 -7.31 19.59 -4.10
C GLU A 313 -8.18 19.96 -2.89
N GLY A 314 -7.88 19.38 -1.74
CA GLY A 314 -8.65 19.58 -0.51
C GLY A 314 -10.05 18.95 -0.52
N LYS A 315 -10.45 18.28 -1.61
CA LYS A 315 -11.70 17.54 -1.69
C LYS A 315 -11.57 16.17 -1.04
N LYS A 316 -12.72 15.56 -0.74
CA LYS A 316 -12.81 14.22 -0.16
C LYS A 316 -12.92 13.15 -1.24
N LEU A 317 -12.15 12.08 -1.07
CA LEU A 317 -12.29 10.80 -1.75
C LEU A 317 -13.06 9.83 -0.84
N SER A 318 -14.08 9.18 -1.37
CA SER A 318 -14.74 8.05 -0.71
C SER A 318 -14.99 6.92 -1.70
N VAL A 319 -14.96 5.70 -1.19
CA VAL A 319 -15.14 4.48 -1.98
C VAL A 319 -16.27 3.66 -1.37
N SER A 320 -17.11 3.06 -2.20
CA SER A 320 -18.20 2.19 -1.75
C SER A 320 -18.42 1.02 -2.69
N MET A 321 -18.89 -0.11 -2.17
CA MET A 321 -19.30 -1.26 -2.99
C MET A 321 -20.39 -2.07 -2.29
N PRO A 322 -21.23 -2.80 -3.05
CA PRO A 322 -22.21 -3.69 -2.45
C PRO A 322 -21.53 -4.90 -1.78
N PHE A 323 -22.11 -5.37 -0.67
CA PHE A 323 -21.67 -6.55 0.06
C PHE A 323 -22.87 -7.27 0.67
N GLY A 324 -23.29 -8.37 0.04
CA GLY A 324 -24.55 -9.03 0.36
C GLY A 324 -25.73 -8.05 0.21
N THR A 325 -26.46 -7.83 1.29
CA THR A 325 -27.56 -6.86 1.37
C THR A 325 -27.13 -5.47 1.85
N ALA A 326 -25.87 -5.31 2.27
CA ALA A 326 -25.31 -4.07 2.76
C ALA A 326 -24.45 -3.36 1.70
N THR A 327 -24.05 -2.12 1.99
CA THR A 327 -23.02 -1.40 1.23
C THR A 327 -21.84 -1.12 2.14
N LEU A 328 -20.65 -1.57 1.76
CA LEU A 328 -19.43 -1.17 2.44
C LEU A 328 -19.04 0.21 1.92
N ALA A 329 -18.68 1.11 2.82
CA ALA A 329 -18.20 2.44 2.48
C ALA A 329 -16.90 2.71 3.23
N SER A 330 -16.03 3.51 2.61
CA SER A 330 -14.83 4.02 3.25
C SER A 330 -15.10 5.32 3.99
N ASP A 331 -14.27 5.59 4.99
CA ASP A 331 -14.12 6.93 5.49
C ASP A 331 -13.67 7.87 4.37
N SER A 332 -14.04 9.14 4.48
CA SER A 332 -13.65 10.15 3.51
C SER A 332 -12.23 10.62 3.77
N VAL A 333 -11.35 10.48 2.79
CA VAL A 333 -9.94 10.88 2.88
C VAL A 333 -9.70 12.12 2.02
N THR A 334 -9.02 13.12 2.55
CA THR A 334 -8.71 14.36 1.82
C THR A 334 -7.66 14.10 0.75
N ILE A 335 -7.95 14.52 -0.48
CA ILE A 335 -7.02 14.48 -1.61
C ILE A 335 -6.03 15.63 -1.43
N LEU A 336 -4.74 15.27 -1.33
CA LEU A 336 -3.66 16.23 -1.17
C LEU A 336 -3.30 16.90 -2.52
N PRO A 337 -2.67 18.08 -2.49
CA PRO A 337 -2.18 18.76 -3.68
C PRO A 337 -1.26 17.87 -4.52
N ALA A 338 -1.26 18.09 -5.83
CA ALA A 338 -0.44 17.29 -6.74
C ALA A 338 1.04 17.60 -6.56
N LYS A 339 1.84 16.58 -6.24
CA LYS A 339 3.30 16.72 -6.09
C LYS A 339 4.05 15.77 -7.01
N CYS A 340 5.24 16.17 -7.41
CA CYS A 340 6.20 15.34 -8.11
C CYS A 340 7.46 15.21 -7.27
N GLY A 341 7.54 14.14 -6.48
CA GLY A 341 8.58 14.02 -5.46
C GLY A 341 8.32 14.99 -4.32
N THR A 342 9.26 15.88 -4.06
CA THR A 342 9.12 16.95 -3.05
C THR A 342 8.49 18.22 -3.61
N ASP A 343 8.45 18.35 -4.93
CA ASP A 343 8.22 19.62 -5.59
C ASP A 343 6.82 19.69 -6.23
N GLU A 344 6.31 20.89 -6.38
CA GLU A 344 5.12 21.18 -7.17
C GLU A 344 5.57 21.51 -8.59
N CYS A 345 4.97 20.87 -9.59
CA CYS A 345 5.32 21.14 -10.98
C CYS A 345 4.54 22.35 -11.51
N ASP A 346 5.18 23.12 -12.39
CA ASP A 346 4.49 24.10 -13.22
C ASP A 346 3.30 23.48 -13.97
N ALA A 347 2.26 24.28 -14.23
CA ALA A 347 1.04 23.84 -14.92
C ALA A 347 1.28 23.23 -16.32
N ARG A 348 2.43 23.53 -16.94
CA ARG A 348 2.84 23.00 -18.26
C ARG A 348 3.78 21.79 -18.17
N SER A 349 3.98 21.24 -16.99
CA SER A 349 4.86 20.11 -16.75
C SER A 349 4.07 18.86 -16.37
N TYR A 350 4.72 17.71 -16.43
CA TYR A 350 4.18 16.44 -15.96
C TYR A 350 5.24 15.70 -15.15
N CYS A 351 4.82 14.76 -14.30
CA CYS A 351 5.72 14.07 -13.40
C CYS A 351 6.23 12.76 -14.00
N VAL A 352 7.56 12.62 -14.10
CA VAL A 352 8.23 11.37 -14.48
C VAL A 352 9.40 11.13 -13.54
N LYS A 353 9.47 9.96 -12.91
CA LYS A 353 10.52 9.59 -11.96
C LYS A 353 10.72 10.62 -10.84
N ALA A 354 9.62 11.22 -10.40
CA ALA A 354 9.58 12.35 -9.46
C ALA A 354 10.37 13.59 -9.90
N GLU A 355 10.49 13.83 -11.20
CA GLU A 355 11.03 15.05 -11.78
C GLU A 355 9.95 15.71 -12.65
N CYS A 356 9.85 17.03 -12.57
CA CYS A 356 8.95 17.82 -13.39
C CYS A 356 9.54 17.97 -14.79
N VAL A 357 8.91 17.35 -15.78
CA VAL A 357 9.30 17.45 -17.18
C VAL A 357 8.36 18.44 -17.88
N ALA A 358 8.92 19.51 -18.45
CA ALA A 358 8.15 20.44 -19.24
C ALA A 358 7.55 19.73 -20.47
N ARG A 359 6.29 20.00 -20.77
CA ARG A 359 5.72 19.59 -22.05
C ARG A 359 6.39 20.43 -23.13
N THR A 360 7.22 19.80 -23.95
CA THR A 360 7.53 20.35 -25.27
C THR A 360 6.24 20.31 -26.06
N ILE A 361 5.43 21.36 -25.93
CA ILE A 361 4.42 21.66 -26.92
C ILE A 361 5.24 21.97 -28.17
N GLU A 362 5.46 20.96 -29.01
CA GLU A 362 5.68 21.22 -30.42
C GLU A 362 4.43 22.01 -30.85
N GLN A 363 4.49 23.34 -30.74
CA GLN A 363 3.94 24.16 -31.79
C GLN A 363 4.68 23.69 -33.03
N LYS A 364 4.15 22.65 -33.69
CA LYS A 364 4.33 22.49 -35.14
C LYS A 364 3.70 23.74 -35.74
N GLY A 365 4.45 24.84 -35.67
CA GLY A 365 4.22 25.99 -36.50
C GLY A 365 4.17 25.47 -37.93
N MET A 366 3.16 25.92 -38.66
CA MET A 366 2.81 25.54 -40.02
C MET A 366 4.01 25.39 -40.99
N LEU A 367 5.14 26.05 -40.68
CA LEU A 367 6.44 25.94 -41.36
C LEU A 367 7.08 24.53 -41.36
N GLY A 368 6.96 23.76 -40.28
CA GLY A 368 7.56 22.41 -40.21
C GLY A 368 6.89 21.43 -41.18
N SER A 369 5.57 21.58 -41.36
CA SER A 369 4.79 20.79 -42.32
C SER A 369 5.16 21.15 -43.76
N ILE A 370 5.35 22.44 -44.05
CA ILE A 370 5.72 22.93 -45.41
C ILE A 370 7.11 22.42 -45.82
N LEU A 371 8.08 22.40 -44.91
CA LEU A 371 9.41 21.85 -45.20
C LEU A 371 9.40 20.33 -45.44
N LEU A 372 8.57 19.58 -44.72
CA LEU A 372 8.48 18.13 -44.89
C LEU A 372 7.82 17.76 -46.24
N PHE A 373 6.71 18.43 -46.60
CA PHE A 373 6.06 18.21 -47.89
C PHE A 373 6.88 18.76 -49.07
N GLY A 374 7.61 19.87 -48.87
CA GLY A 374 8.53 20.42 -49.86
C GLY A 374 9.70 19.48 -50.17
N ALA A 375 10.30 18.86 -49.13
CA ALA A 375 11.40 17.91 -49.31
C ALA A 375 10.96 16.61 -50.01
N ILE A 376 9.76 16.11 -49.70
CA ILE A 376 9.19 14.92 -50.36
C ILE A 376 8.87 15.21 -51.83
N GLY A 377 8.32 16.39 -52.14
CA GLY A 377 8.03 16.82 -53.50
C GLY A 377 9.27 16.92 -54.38
N VAL A 378 10.36 17.51 -53.86
CA VAL A 378 11.62 17.63 -54.60
C VAL A 378 12.31 16.26 -54.74
N GLY A 379 12.29 15.42 -53.71
CA GLY A 379 12.86 14.07 -53.76
C GLY A 379 12.18 13.16 -54.78
N ALA A 380 10.84 13.20 -54.87
CA ALA A 380 10.07 12.45 -55.86
C ALA A 380 10.35 12.91 -57.30
N LEU A 381 10.54 14.22 -57.50
CA LEU A 381 10.85 14.79 -58.82
C LEU A 381 12.24 14.34 -59.31
N VAL A 382 13.25 14.36 -58.45
CA VAL A 382 14.62 13.90 -58.77
C VAL A 382 14.63 12.40 -59.10
N LEU A 383 13.85 11.59 -58.37
CA LEU A 383 13.70 10.16 -58.65
C LEU A 383 13.06 9.89 -60.01
N LEU A 384 12.00 10.64 -60.36
CA LEU A 384 11.33 10.50 -61.67
C LEU A 384 12.25 10.86 -62.84
N VAL A 385 13.02 11.95 -62.70
CA VAL A 385 14.00 12.37 -63.73
C VAL A 385 15.13 11.34 -63.86
N GLY A 386 15.61 10.78 -62.74
CA GLY A 386 16.62 9.71 -62.74
C GLY A 386 16.13 8.42 -63.40
N VAL A 387 14.88 8.02 -63.15
CA VAL A 387 14.30 6.80 -63.77
C VAL A 387 14.07 7.00 -65.28
N MET A 388 13.57 8.17 -65.71
CA MET A 388 13.39 8.47 -67.13
C MET A 388 14.71 8.46 -67.92
N THR A 389 15.80 8.95 -67.34
CA THR A 389 17.13 8.96 -67.99
C THR A 389 17.76 7.57 -68.08
N VAL A 390 17.49 6.68 -67.12
CA VAL A 390 17.95 5.28 -67.16
C VAL A 390 17.15 4.45 -68.18
N VAL A 391 15.83 4.64 -68.26
CA VAL A 391 14.97 3.89 -69.20
C VAL A 391 15.23 4.29 -70.65
N THR A 392 15.48 5.58 -70.93
CA THR A 392 15.87 6.05 -72.26
C THR A 392 17.26 5.55 -72.67
N ARG A 393 18.23 5.47 -71.74
CA ARG A 393 19.55 4.85 -72.02
C ARG A 393 19.47 3.34 -72.24
N ARG A 394 18.56 2.61 -71.59
CA ARG A 394 18.39 1.17 -71.81
C ARG A 394 17.72 0.84 -73.15
N ARG A 395 16.80 1.68 -73.65
CA ARG A 395 16.19 1.49 -74.98
C ARG A 395 17.16 1.76 -76.15
N ALA A 396 18.22 2.53 -75.93
CA ALA A 396 19.26 2.78 -76.94
C ALA A 396 20.27 1.62 -77.09
N ARG A 397 20.27 0.62 -76.19
CA ARG A 397 21.08 -0.60 -76.30
C ARG A 397 20.18 -1.78 -76.70
N GLY A 398 19.89 -1.87 -77.99
CA GLY A 398 19.21 -3.04 -78.56
C GLY A 398 20.04 -4.32 -78.42
N PRO A 399 19.41 -5.51 -78.35
CA PRO A 399 20.10 -6.78 -78.20
C PRO A 399 20.85 -7.16 -79.48
N ALA A 400 22.14 -7.44 -79.35
CA ALA A 400 22.97 -7.99 -80.40
C ALA A 400 22.73 -9.51 -80.52
N GLY A 401 22.46 -9.96 -81.75
CA GLY A 401 22.86 -11.26 -82.30
C GLY A 401 22.24 -12.52 -81.69
N ALA A 402 21.23 -13.07 -82.38
CA ALA A 402 20.86 -14.47 -82.23
C ALA A 402 21.92 -15.37 -82.90
N PRO A 403 22.33 -16.51 -82.29
CA PRO A 403 23.29 -17.44 -82.89
C PRO A 403 22.68 -18.28 -84.02
N PRO A 404 23.47 -18.71 -85.02
CA PRO A 404 22.99 -19.46 -86.17
C PRO A 404 22.67 -20.92 -85.83
N ALA A 405 21.65 -21.45 -86.51
CA ALA A 405 21.19 -22.83 -86.39
C ALA A 405 22.20 -23.83 -86.99
N PRO A 406 22.27 -25.07 -86.47
CA PRO A 406 23.15 -26.12 -86.99
C PRO A 406 22.63 -26.72 -88.31
N ALA A 407 23.56 -27.05 -89.21
CA ALA A 407 23.30 -27.67 -90.51
C ALA A 407 22.92 -29.15 -90.40
N PRO A 408 22.16 -29.71 -91.37
CA PRO A 408 21.70 -31.10 -91.34
C PRO A 408 22.81 -32.07 -91.75
N GLY A 409 22.90 -33.19 -91.04
CA GLY A 409 23.71 -34.36 -91.35
C GLY A 409 22.92 -35.63 -91.02
#